data_AF-A0A930NKH6-F1
#
_entry.id   AF-A0A930NKH6-F1
#
_cell.length_a   1.000
_cell.length_b   1.000
_cell.length_c   1.000
_cell.angle_alpha   90.00
_cell.angle_beta   90.00
_cell.angle_gamma   90.00
#
_symmetry.space_group_name_H-M   'P 1'
#
loop_
_entity.id
_entity.type
_entity.pdbx_description
1 polymer ?
#
loop_
_entity_poly.entity_id
_entity_poly.type
_entity_poly.pdbx_seq_one_letter_code
_entity_poly.pdbx_strand_id
1 'polypeptide(L)'
;MKKVVQSVLLMLVVLLSSCGDVVDYEYSSHRNFFTFHNETHQDPILASAMNPLSPGVYCTIRTNVVSGRYCFFFENNQGLKSSAPVWFDGIDLRLESWKHVGLNNGLIVGYGNLDNPSPFFAYDLQCPNCFNTNTLPLRSYELKISSDGFGTCNNCHRKYNLNTGGNIVSGDSGKKLIRYRARSTEPYGVLGVN
;
A
#
# COMPACT_ATOMS: atom_id res chain seq x y z
N MET A 1 56.35 -4.82 -13.95
CA MET A 1 55.45 -3.79 -14.50
C MET A 1 54.15 -4.37 -15.08
N LYS A 2 54.17 -5.31 -16.05
CA LYS A 2 52.95 -5.90 -16.63
C LYS A 2 51.95 -6.48 -15.60
N LYS A 3 52.43 -7.22 -14.59
CA LYS A 3 51.56 -7.81 -13.55
C LYS A 3 50.87 -6.77 -12.64
N VAL A 4 51.54 -5.65 -12.37
CA VAL A 4 50.99 -4.55 -11.55
C VAL A 4 49.91 -3.80 -12.34
N VAL A 5 50.15 -3.53 -13.62
CA VAL A 5 49.14 -2.93 -14.51
C VAL A 5 47.91 -3.84 -14.65
N GLN A 6 48.11 -5.16 -14.72
CA GLN A 6 47.04 -6.14 -14.83
C GLN A 6 46.21 -6.25 -13.54
N SER A 7 46.85 -6.18 -12.36
CA SER A 7 46.14 -6.13 -11.07
C SER A 7 45.36 -4.82 -10.86
N VAL A 8 45.91 -3.68 -11.27
CA VAL A 8 45.22 -2.39 -11.21
C VAL A 8 44.01 -2.36 -12.14
N LEU A 9 44.14 -2.94 -13.35
CA LEU A 9 43.03 -3.03 -14.31
C LEU A 9 41.91 -3.96 -13.80
N LEU A 10 42.25 -5.08 -13.15
CA LEU A 10 41.26 -6.00 -12.56
C LEU A 10 40.50 -5.33 -11.40
N MET A 11 41.19 -4.54 -10.57
CA MET A 11 40.58 -3.80 -9.47
C MET A 11 39.66 -2.68 -9.96
N LEU A 12 40.00 -2.03 -11.09
CA LEU A 12 39.16 -1.03 -11.75
C LEU A 12 37.87 -1.63 -12.33
N VAL A 13 37.94 -2.84 -12.90
CA VAL A 13 36.77 -3.54 -13.46
C VAL A 13 35.79 -4.00 -12.36
N VAL A 14 36.29 -4.38 -11.18
CA VAL A 14 35.43 -4.70 -10.02
C VAL A 14 34.73 -3.45 -9.48
N LEU A 15 35.42 -2.31 -9.44
CA LEU A 15 34.82 -1.03 -9.01
C LEU A 15 33.72 -0.53 -9.96
N LEU A 16 33.80 -0.86 -11.26
CA LEU A 16 32.78 -0.51 -12.26
C LEU A 16 31.55 -1.44 -12.24
N SER A 17 31.57 -2.53 -11.46
CA SER A 17 30.50 -3.52 -11.38
C SER A 17 29.47 -3.26 -10.27
N SER A 18 29.64 -2.20 -9.46
CA SER A 18 28.71 -1.89 -8.37
C SER A 18 27.45 -1.11 -8.78
N CYS A 19 27.25 -0.86 -10.08
CA CYS A 19 26.04 -0.19 -10.59
C CYS A 19 24.90 -1.22 -10.78
N GLY A 20 24.55 -1.92 -9.71
CA GLY A 20 23.30 -2.66 -9.60
C GLY A 20 22.28 -1.77 -8.90
N ASP A 21 21.81 -0.72 -9.57
CA ASP A 21 20.79 0.19 -9.01
C ASP A 21 19.43 -0.50 -9.02
N VAL A 22 19.21 -1.39 -8.06
CA VAL A 22 17.88 -1.62 -7.52
C VAL A 22 17.93 -1.14 -6.08
N VAL A 23 18.01 0.18 -5.93
CA VAL A 23 17.69 0.82 -4.66
C VAL A 23 16.18 0.66 -4.48
N ASP A 24 15.77 -0.44 -3.85
CA ASP A 24 14.38 -0.63 -3.42
C ASP A 24 14.11 0.40 -2.31
N TYR A 25 13.63 1.57 -2.71
CA TYR A 25 13.19 2.58 -1.77
C TYR A 25 12.06 2.01 -0.89
N GLU A 26 12.15 2.22 0.42
CA GLU A 26 11.13 1.77 1.39
C GLU A 26 9.74 2.35 1.08
N TYR A 27 9.70 3.51 0.40
CA TYR A 27 8.48 4.22 0.03
C TYR A 27 8.48 4.50 -1.47
N SER A 28 7.28 4.50 -2.07
CA SER A 28 7.12 4.86 -3.48
C SER A 28 7.45 6.32 -3.74
N SER A 29 8.00 6.60 -4.93
CA SER A 29 8.16 7.98 -5.45
C SER A 29 6.83 8.58 -5.89
N HIS A 30 5.82 7.75 -6.14
CA HIS A 30 4.44 8.19 -6.37
C HIS A 30 3.83 8.59 -5.03
N ARG A 31 3.61 9.90 -4.85
CA ARG A 31 3.02 10.45 -3.63
C ARG A 31 1.51 10.29 -3.70
N ASN A 32 0.99 9.60 -2.70
CA ASN A 32 -0.44 9.39 -2.53
C ASN A 32 -0.90 10.35 -1.44
N PHE A 33 -1.42 11.53 -1.81
CA PHE A 33 -1.84 12.57 -0.86
C PHE A 33 -3.28 12.37 -0.36
N PHE A 34 -3.59 11.18 0.16
CA PHE A 34 -4.93 10.88 0.66
C PHE A 34 -5.11 11.34 2.10
N THR A 35 -6.18 12.09 2.35
CA THR A 35 -6.63 12.44 3.71
C THR A 35 -8.10 12.10 3.85
N PHE A 36 -8.45 11.42 4.93
CA PHE A 36 -9.82 11.03 5.23
C PHE A 36 -10.18 11.36 6.67
N HIS A 37 -11.31 12.04 6.83
CA HIS A 37 -11.82 12.50 8.12
C HIS A 37 -12.84 11.48 8.66
N ASN A 38 -12.37 10.41 9.29
CA ASN A 38 -13.26 9.40 9.87
C ASN A 38 -14.07 9.95 11.05
N GLU A 39 -13.64 11.07 11.62
CA GLU A 39 -14.39 11.83 12.64
C GLU A 39 -15.75 12.34 12.12
N THR A 40 -15.87 12.57 10.81
CA THR A 40 -17.14 12.99 10.18
C THR A 40 -17.92 11.79 9.68
N HIS A 41 -17.25 10.84 9.04
CA HIS A 41 -17.90 9.67 8.43
C HIS A 41 -18.31 8.59 9.44
N GLN A 42 -17.61 8.51 10.57
CA GLN A 42 -17.83 7.55 11.65
C GLN A 42 -17.87 6.09 11.17
N ASP A 43 -17.04 5.72 10.19
CA ASP A 43 -17.02 4.36 9.64
C ASP A 43 -16.28 3.39 10.59
N PRO A 44 -16.98 2.37 11.12
CA PRO A 44 -16.40 1.45 12.10
C PRO A 44 -15.41 0.46 11.46
N ILE A 45 -15.50 0.21 10.16
CA ILE A 45 -14.61 -0.74 9.47
C ILE A 45 -13.23 -0.11 9.31
N LEU A 46 -13.16 1.14 8.87
CA LEU A 46 -11.91 1.88 8.86
C LEU A 46 -11.37 2.07 10.28
N ALA A 47 -12.24 2.40 11.25
CA ALA A 47 -11.84 2.57 12.64
C ALA A 47 -11.16 1.32 13.23
N SER A 48 -11.61 0.13 12.82
CA SER A 48 -10.99 -1.14 13.25
C SER A 48 -9.51 -1.27 12.86
N ALA A 49 -9.12 -0.74 11.70
CA ALA A 49 -7.73 -0.76 11.23
C ALA A 49 -6.92 0.45 11.75
N MET A 50 -7.58 1.55 12.11
CA MET A 50 -6.98 2.75 12.71
C MET A 50 -6.77 2.64 14.23
N ASN A 51 -7.15 1.51 14.84
CA ASN A 51 -6.99 1.24 16.27
C ASN A 51 -5.62 0.58 16.59
N PRO A 52 -4.69 1.27 17.30
CA PRO A 52 -3.40 0.68 17.68
C PRO A 52 -3.52 -0.50 18.64
N LEU A 53 -4.66 -0.66 19.32
CA LEU A 53 -4.95 -1.82 20.18
C LEU A 53 -5.47 -3.04 19.40
N SER A 54 -5.62 -2.93 18.07
CA SER A 54 -6.05 -4.02 17.19
C SER A 54 -5.04 -4.28 16.06
N PRO A 55 -3.76 -4.53 16.39
CA PRO A 55 -2.75 -4.78 15.36
C PRO A 55 -3.06 -6.06 14.56
N GLY A 56 -2.71 -6.05 13.28
CA GLY A 56 -3.00 -7.13 12.33
C GLY A 56 -4.37 -7.01 11.65
N VAL A 57 -5.20 -6.03 12.05
CA VAL A 57 -6.42 -5.66 11.32
C VAL A 57 -6.06 -4.65 10.23
N TYR A 58 -6.38 -4.99 8.99
CA TYR A 58 -6.17 -4.14 7.82
C TYR A 58 -7.49 -3.81 7.16
N CYS A 59 -7.65 -2.57 6.73
CA CYS A 59 -8.79 -2.09 5.96
C CYS A 59 -8.35 -1.78 4.53
N THR A 60 -9.09 -2.30 3.56
CA THR A 60 -9.00 -1.91 2.16
C THR A 60 -9.98 -0.77 1.91
N ILE A 61 -9.46 0.34 1.38
CA ILE A 61 -10.20 1.53 0.99
C ILE A 61 -10.29 1.55 -0.54
N ARG A 62 -11.50 1.71 -1.06
CA ARG A 62 -11.75 1.94 -2.48
C ARG A 62 -12.66 3.13 -2.69
N THR A 63 -12.59 3.72 -3.89
CA THR A 63 -13.57 4.73 -4.33
C THR A 63 -14.34 4.22 -5.53
N ASN A 64 -15.63 4.54 -5.58
CA ASN A 64 -16.48 4.25 -6.73
C ASN A 64 -17.49 5.40 -6.94
N VAL A 65 -18.27 5.31 -8.03
CA VAL A 65 -19.41 6.16 -8.29
C VAL A 65 -20.67 5.31 -8.24
N VAL A 66 -21.56 5.60 -7.30
CA VAL A 66 -22.88 4.96 -7.17
C VAL A 66 -23.94 6.02 -7.39
N SER A 67 -24.87 5.75 -8.32
CA SER A 67 -25.95 6.69 -8.67
C SER A 67 -25.46 8.11 -9.01
N GLY A 68 -24.33 8.21 -9.71
CA GLY A 68 -23.73 9.48 -10.11
C GLY A 68 -22.98 10.25 -9.01
N ARG A 69 -22.80 9.66 -7.81
CA ARG A 69 -22.09 10.28 -6.68
C ARG A 69 -20.88 9.44 -6.26
N TYR A 70 -19.78 10.12 -5.94
CA TYR A 70 -18.59 9.47 -5.38
C TYR A 70 -18.86 8.95 -3.96
N CYS A 71 -18.33 7.77 -3.68
CA CYS A 71 -18.38 7.14 -2.37
C CYS A 71 -17.13 6.29 -2.11
N PHE A 72 -16.81 6.12 -0.83
CA PHE A 72 -15.83 5.15 -0.36
C PHE A 72 -16.50 3.81 -0.05
N PHE A 73 -15.70 2.75 -0.18
CA PHE A 73 -16.00 1.42 0.30
C PHE A 73 -14.87 0.92 1.18
N PHE A 74 -15.21 0.46 2.37
CA PHE A 74 -14.28 -0.11 3.33
C PHE A 74 -14.57 -1.59 3.54
N GLU A 75 -13.52 -2.40 3.51
CA GLU A 75 -13.57 -3.83 3.80
C GLU A 75 -12.34 -4.19 4.62
N ASN A 76 -12.53 -4.77 5.82
CA ASN A 76 -11.40 -5.25 6.59
C ASN A 76 -11.02 -6.69 6.21
N ASN A 77 -9.81 -7.10 6.58
CA ASN A 77 -9.28 -8.43 6.31
C ASN A 77 -9.97 -9.57 7.08
N GLN A 78 -10.95 -9.25 7.95
CA GLN A 78 -11.81 -10.21 8.63
C GLN A 78 -13.15 -10.41 7.90
N GLY A 79 -13.36 -9.74 6.77
CA GLY A 79 -14.56 -9.85 5.95
C GLY A 79 -15.70 -8.91 6.34
N LEU A 80 -15.48 -7.99 7.29
CA LEU A 80 -16.45 -6.96 7.64
C LEU A 80 -16.39 -5.82 6.62
N LYS A 81 -17.55 -5.26 6.29
CA LYS A 81 -17.73 -4.23 5.26
C LYS A 81 -18.66 -3.13 5.76
N SER A 82 -18.47 -1.91 5.27
CA SER A 82 -19.42 -0.83 5.54
C SER A 82 -20.80 -1.23 5.02
N SER A 83 -21.82 -1.03 5.84
CA SER A 83 -23.19 -1.48 5.52
C SER A 83 -23.83 -0.73 4.35
N ALA A 84 -23.31 0.47 4.03
CA ALA A 84 -23.74 1.31 2.93
C ALA A 84 -22.53 2.03 2.31
N PRO A 85 -22.65 2.57 1.08
CA PRO A 85 -21.63 3.45 0.53
C PRO A 85 -21.37 4.65 1.45
N VAL A 86 -20.11 4.92 1.76
CA VAL A 86 -19.72 6.09 2.56
C VAL A 86 -19.59 7.27 1.60
N TRP A 87 -20.64 8.08 1.53
CA TRP A 87 -20.75 9.17 0.54
C TRP A 87 -19.72 10.25 0.78
N PHE A 88 -19.14 10.79 -0.30
CA PHE A 88 -18.24 11.93 -0.20
C PHE A 88 -18.96 13.14 0.38
N ASP A 89 -18.33 13.79 1.34
CA ASP A 89 -18.77 15.05 1.91
C ASP A 89 -18.11 16.27 1.21
N GLY A 90 -18.32 17.48 1.76
CA GLY A 90 -17.72 18.69 1.21
C GLY A 90 -16.19 18.74 1.32
N ILE A 91 -15.60 18.07 2.30
CA ILE A 91 -14.14 17.98 2.48
C ILE A 91 -13.57 17.02 1.43
N ASP A 92 -14.16 15.84 1.25
CA ASP A 92 -13.71 14.85 0.28
C ASP A 92 -13.75 15.39 -1.15
N LEU A 93 -14.81 16.14 -1.49
CA LEU A 93 -14.93 16.78 -2.79
C LEU A 93 -13.88 17.87 -2.99
N ARG A 94 -13.63 18.69 -1.96
CA ARG A 94 -12.63 19.77 -2.01
C ARG A 94 -11.19 19.25 -2.12
N LEU A 95 -10.90 18.13 -1.48
CA LEU A 95 -9.59 17.47 -1.54
C LEU A 95 -9.42 16.56 -2.76
N GLU A 96 -10.44 16.45 -3.60
CA GLU A 96 -10.47 15.55 -4.76
C GLU A 96 -10.09 14.11 -4.39
N SER A 97 -10.57 13.61 -3.25
CA SER A 97 -10.10 12.37 -2.63
C SER A 97 -10.11 11.15 -3.56
N TRP A 98 -11.00 11.12 -4.57
CA TRP A 98 -11.07 10.07 -5.58
C TRP A 98 -9.81 9.94 -6.45
N LYS A 99 -8.96 10.98 -6.53
CA LYS A 99 -7.68 10.94 -7.26
C LYS A 99 -6.54 10.36 -6.43
N HIS A 100 -6.77 10.18 -5.13
CA HIS A 100 -5.70 9.91 -4.17
C HIS A 100 -5.85 8.57 -3.48
N VAL A 101 -6.84 7.72 -3.76
CA VAL A 101 -6.94 6.39 -3.11
C VAL A 101 -6.03 5.36 -3.79
N GLY A 102 -4.72 5.55 -3.72
CA GLY A 102 -3.75 4.63 -4.31
C GLY A 102 -3.84 4.53 -5.83
N LEU A 103 -3.07 3.62 -6.39
CA LEU A 103 -3.13 3.32 -7.82
C LEU A 103 -4.44 2.59 -8.12
N ASN A 104 -5.12 3.07 -9.14
CA ASN A 104 -6.37 2.48 -9.60
C ASN A 104 -7.41 2.34 -8.47
N ASN A 105 -7.49 3.36 -7.61
CA ASN A 105 -8.51 3.52 -6.56
C ASN A 105 -8.52 2.42 -5.49
N GLY A 106 -7.36 1.85 -5.14
CA GLY A 106 -7.23 0.89 -4.07
C GLY A 106 -6.05 1.17 -3.12
N LEU A 107 -6.35 1.24 -1.82
CA LEU A 107 -5.39 1.44 -0.75
C LEU A 107 -5.65 0.45 0.39
N ILE A 108 -4.61 0.01 1.09
CA ILE A 108 -4.70 -0.84 2.28
C ILE A 108 -4.06 -0.09 3.44
N VAL A 109 -4.70 -0.03 4.61
CA VAL A 109 -4.15 0.60 5.82
C VAL A 109 -4.35 -0.29 7.05
N GLY A 110 -3.46 -0.19 8.04
CA GLY A 110 -3.59 -0.92 9.29
C GLY A 110 -2.31 -0.95 10.12
N TYR A 111 -2.41 -1.36 11.38
CA TYR A 111 -1.26 -1.55 12.25
C TYR A 111 -0.62 -2.93 12.05
N GLY A 112 0.71 -2.99 11.91
CA GLY A 112 1.46 -4.24 11.93
C GLY A 112 1.45 -4.91 13.30
N ASN A 113 1.52 -6.24 13.35
CA ASN A 113 1.45 -6.99 14.61
C ASN A 113 2.76 -7.62 15.11
N LEU A 114 3.90 -7.25 14.51
CA LEU A 114 5.20 -7.86 14.83
C LEU A 114 6.15 -6.95 15.60
N ASP A 115 5.95 -5.63 15.53
CA ASP A 115 6.79 -4.63 16.21
C ASP A 115 6.05 -3.98 17.40
N ASN A 116 6.82 -3.47 18.37
CA ASN A 116 6.31 -2.73 19.53
C ASN A 116 7.12 -1.43 19.75
N PRO A 117 6.53 -0.24 19.56
CA PRO A 117 5.14 0.02 19.23
C PRO A 117 4.79 -0.44 17.81
N SER A 118 3.54 -0.88 17.63
CA SER A 118 3.04 -1.33 16.33
C SER A 118 3.05 -0.19 15.30
N PRO A 119 3.77 -0.33 14.16
CA PRO A 119 3.81 0.69 13.12
C PRO A 119 2.49 0.70 12.34
N PHE A 120 2.03 1.90 11.97
CA PHE A 120 0.91 2.07 11.06
C PHE A 120 1.39 2.04 9.62
N PHE A 121 0.87 1.10 8.83
CA PHE A 121 1.25 0.92 7.44
C PHE A 121 0.14 1.36 6.49
N ALA A 122 0.56 1.85 5.32
CA ALA A 122 -0.31 2.00 4.16
C ALA A 122 0.37 1.42 2.91
N TYR A 123 -0.38 0.65 2.14
CA TYR A 123 0.10 -0.01 0.93
C TYR A 123 -0.85 0.22 -0.23
N ASP A 124 -0.32 0.20 -1.44
CA ASP A 124 -1.15 0.07 -2.62
C ASP A 124 -1.87 -1.28 -2.67
N LEU A 125 -3.12 -1.28 -3.13
CA LEU A 125 -3.87 -2.52 -3.30
C LEU A 125 -3.45 -3.29 -4.55
N GLN A 126 -2.85 -2.63 -5.55
CA GLN A 126 -2.41 -3.26 -6.77
C GLN A 126 -1.08 -4.00 -6.57
N CYS A 127 -0.95 -5.19 -7.15
CA CYS A 127 0.31 -5.92 -7.16
C CYS A 127 1.36 -5.15 -8.00
N PRO A 128 2.49 -4.71 -7.41
CA PRO A 128 3.50 -3.90 -8.11
C PRO A 128 4.28 -4.68 -9.17
N ASN A 129 4.19 -6.00 -9.16
CA ASN A 129 4.81 -6.90 -10.14
C ASN A 129 3.88 -7.22 -11.32
N CYS A 130 2.61 -6.81 -11.29
CA CYS A 130 1.65 -7.08 -12.37
C CYS A 130 0.97 -5.81 -12.90
N PHE A 131 0.68 -4.88 -12.00
CA PHE A 131 0.02 -3.63 -12.35
C PHE A 131 0.99 -2.64 -12.99
N ASN A 132 0.56 -2.04 -14.11
CA ASN A 132 1.29 -1.02 -14.82
C ASN A 132 0.29 0.01 -15.38
N THR A 133 0.44 1.27 -14.96
CA THR A 133 -0.42 2.39 -15.37
C THR A 133 -0.30 2.73 -16.86
N ASN A 134 0.78 2.31 -17.51
CA ASN A 134 1.07 2.64 -18.91
C ASN A 134 0.60 1.56 -19.89
N THR A 135 0.07 0.43 -19.40
CA THR A 135 -0.42 -0.65 -20.25
C THR A 135 -1.88 -0.41 -20.60
N LEU A 136 -2.22 -0.44 -21.90
CA LEU A 136 -3.59 -0.34 -22.39
C LEU A 136 -4.07 -1.68 -22.99
N PRO A 137 -5.29 -2.16 -22.67
CA PRO A 137 -6.21 -1.57 -21.68
C PRO A 137 -5.67 -1.70 -20.26
N LEU A 138 -5.98 -0.72 -19.40
CA LEU A 138 -5.59 -0.75 -17.99
C LEU A 138 -6.27 -1.95 -17.31
N ARG A 139 -5.50 -2.80 -16.64
CA ARG A 139 -6.00 -3.99 -15.94
C ARG A 139 -5.72 -3.90 -14.46
N SER A 140 -6.73 -4.20 -13.65
CA SER A 140 -6.60 -4.30 -12.19
C SER A 140 -5.94 -5.62 -11.79
N TYR A 141 -5.02 -5.55 -10.84
CA TYR A 141 -4.35 -6.69 -10.22
C TYR A 141 -4.38 -6.55 -8.69
N GLU A 142 -5.57 -6.35 -8.14
CA GLU A 142 -5.78 -6.20 -6.71
C GLU A 142 -5.32 -7.43 -5.92
N LEU A 143 -4.74 -7.18 -4.76
CA LEU A 143 -4.35 -8.21 -3.81
C LEU A 143 -5.58 -8.71 -3.04
N LYS A 144 -5.68 -10.02 -2.87
CA LYS A 144 -6.61 -10.63 -1.92
C LYS A 144 -5.99 -10.59 -0.53
N ILE A 145 -6.63 -9.87 0.39
CA ILE A 145 -6.14 -9.73 1.76
C ILE A 145 -6.73 -10.83 2.63
N SER A 146 -5.89 -11.57 3.34
CA SER A 146 -6.29 -12.63 4.25
C SER A 146 -6.30 -12.15 5.71
N SER A 147 -7.05 -12.86 6.55
CA SER A 147 -7.25 -12.51 7.97
C SER A 147 -5.96 -12.56 8.80
N ASP A 148 -4.95 -13.30 8.36
CA ASP A 148 -3.60 -13.36 8.95
C ASP A 148 -2.68 -12.21 8.51
N GLY A 149 -3.20 -11.23 7.75
CA GLY A 149 -2.46 -10.01 7.38
C GLY A 149 -1.50 -10.21 6.21
N PHE A 150 -1.87 -11.05 5.24
CA PHE A 150 -1.13 -11.19 3.99
C PHE A 150 -1.96 -10.74 2.79
N GLY A 151 -1.30 -10.12 1.81
CA GLY A 151 -1.86 -9.85 0.50
C GLY A 151 -1.38 -10.89 -0.51
N THR A 152 -2.28 -11.48 -1.29
CA THR A 152 -1.91 -12.44 -2.35
C THR A 152 -2.37 -11.94 -3.70
N CYS A 153 -1.47 -11.89 -4.68
CA CYS A 153 -1.83 -11.55 -6.06
C CYS A 153 -2.39 -12.78 -6.78
N ASN A 154 -3.59 -12.70 -7.34
CA ASN A 154 -4.18 -13.81 -8.09
C ASN A 154 -3.47 -14.11 -9.42
N ASN A 155 -2.73 -13.15 -9.98
CA ASN A 155 -2.08 -13.29 -11.29
C ASN A 155 -0.67 -13.90 -11.21
N CYS A 156 0.17 -13.41 -10.29
CA CYS A 156 1.54 -13.91 -10.14
C CYS A 156 1.76 -14.76 -8.89
N HIS A 157 0.70 -15.00 -8.10
CA HIS A 157 0.70 -15.83 -6.89
C HIS A 157 1.67 -15.39 -5.78
N ARG A 158 2.33 -14.23 -5.91
CA ARG A 158 3.14 -13.65 -4.83
C ARG A 158 2.28 -13.36 -3.61
N LYS A 159 2.79 -13.78 -2.45
CA LYS A 159 2.22 -13.50 -1.12
C LYS A 159 3.11 -12.46 -0.44
N TYR A 160 2.51 -11.39 0.05
CA TYR A 160 3.16 -10.27 0.73
C TYR A 160 2.71 -10.22 2.18
N ASN A 161 3.64 -9.97 3.10
CA ASN A 161 3.33 -9.82 4.52
C ASN A 161 3.10 -8.34 4.87
N LEU A 162 1.87 -7.99 5.22
CA LEU A 162 1.50 -6.62 5.57
C LEU A 162 2.08 -6.21 6.93
N ASN A 163 2.37 -7.18 7.80
CA ASN A 163 2.88 -6.95 9.15
C ASN A 163 4.37 -6.61 9.21
N THR A 164 5.11 -6.82 8.12
CA THR A 164 6.57 -6.60 8.02
C THR A 164 6.93 -5.66 6.87
N GLY A 165 6.14 -4.62 6.63
CA GLY A 165 6.46 -3.62 5.61
C GLY A 165 6.21 -4.07 4.16
N GLY A 166 5.43 -5.13 3.92
CA GLY A 166 5.00 -5.52 2.57
C GLY A 166 6.01 -6.34 1.77
N ASN A 167 6.93 -7.07 2.42
CA ASN A 167 7.87 -7.95 1.74
C ASN A 167 7.19 -9.22 1.18
N ILE A 168 7.76 -9.77 0.11
CA ILE A 168 7.36 -11.06 -0.44
C ILE A 168 7.79 -12.17 0.55
N VAL A 169 6.86 -13.07 0.86
CA VAL A 169 7.09 -14.26 1.72
C VAL A 169 6.86 -15.57 0.99
N SER A 170 6.25 -15.54 -0.20
CA SER A 170 6.07 -16.71 -1.07
C SER A 170 5.84 -16.27 -2.52
N GLY A 171 6.20 -17.13 -3.46
CA GLY A 171 6.24 -16.85 -4.90
C GLY A 171 7.60 -16.33 -5.37
N ASP A 172 7.66 -15.91 -6.63
CA ASP A 172 8.89 -15.42 -7.25
C ASP A 172 9.41 -14.13 -6.58
N SER A 173 10.73 -13.95 -6.62
CA SER A 173 11.36 -12.66 -6.28
C SER A 173 10.82 -11.52 -7.14
N GLY A 174 10.89 -10.29 -6.63
CA GLY A 174 10.38 -9.11 -7.33
C GLY A 174 10.23 -7.92 -6.39
N LYS A 175 9.47 -6.92 -6.83
CA LYS A 175 9.23 -5.70 -6.07
C LYS A 175 8.40 -6.00 -4.83
N LYS A 176 8.78 -5.43 -3.68
CA LYS A 176 7.93 -5.38 -2.48
C LYS A 176 6.67 -4.54 -2.76
N LEU A 177 5.67 -4.64 -1.88
CA LEU A 177 4.49 -3.77 -1.99
C LEU A 177 4.89 -2.29 -2.01
N ILE A 178 4.19 -1.53 -2.85
CA ILE A 178 4.26 -0.08 -2.81
C ILE A 178 3.74 0.36 -1.45
N ARG A 179 4.62 0.97 -0.66
CA ARG A 179 4.31 1.50 0.66
C ARG A 179 4.25 3.03 0.61
N TYR A 180 3.26 3.57 1.28
CA TYR A 180 3.07 5.00 1.49
C TYR A 180 3.37 5.36 2.95
N ARG A 181 3.74 6.61 3.20
CA ARG A 181 3.86 7.12 4.57
C ARG A 181 2.46 7.36 5.11
N ALA A 182 2.15 6.83 6.28
CA ALA A 182 0.82 6.96 6.83
C ALA A 182 0.82 7.33 8.30
N ARG A 183 -0.25 7.99 8.71
CA ARG A 183 -0.56 8.30 10.10
C ARG A 183 -2.07 8.17 10.35
N SER A 184 -2.40 7.73 11.54
CA SER A 184 -3.75 7.74 12.10
C SER A 184 -3.68 8.51 13.43
N THR A 185 -4.62 9.41 13.70
CA THR A 185 -4.67 10.11 14.99
C THR A 185 -5.32 9.25 16.07
N GLU A 186 -6.44 8.59 15.75
CA GLU A 186 -7.20 7.68 16.61
C GLU A 186 -8.22 6.89 15.74
N PRO A 187 -8.92 5.85 16.25
CA PRO A 187 -9.83 5.03 15.43
C PRO A 187 -10.85 5.83 14.59
N TYR A 188 -11.48 6.84 15.19
CA TYR A 188 -12.44 7.73 14.53
C TYR A 188 -11.85 9.10 14.22
N GLY A 189 -10.52 9.19 14.06
CA GLY A 189 -9.84 10.45 13.79
C GLY A 189 -9.57 10.68 12.30
N VAL A 190 -8.41 11.28 12.01
CA VAL A 190 -7.97 11.59 10.65
C VAL A 190 -6.93 10.56 10.19
N LEU A 191 -7.20 9.96 9.04
CA LEU A 191 -6.23 9.16 8.28
C LEU A 191 -5.49 10.08 7.30
N GLY A 192 -4.16 10.09 7.37
CA GLY A 192 -3.33 10.77 6.38
C GLY A 192 -2.33 9.80 5.75
N VAL A 193 -2.25 9.79 4.43
CA VAL A 193 -1.33 9.00 3.61
C VAL A 193 -0.57 9.94 2.66
N ASN A 194 0.73 9.69 2.44
CA ASN A 194 1.64 10.50 1.61
C ASN A 194 2.65 9.64 0.84
#